data_AF-A0A227J3I9-F1
#
_entry.id   AF-A0A227J3I9-F1
#
_cell.length_a   1.000
_cell.length_b   1.000
_cell.length_c   1.000
_cell.angle_alpha   90.00
_cell.angle_beta   90.00
_cell.angle_gamma   90.00
#
_symmetry.space_group_name_H-M   'P 1'
#
loop_
_entity.id
_entity.type
_entity.pdbx_description
1 polymer ?
#
loop_
_entity_poly.entity_id
_entity_poly.type
_entity_poly.pdbx_seq_one_letter_code
_entity_poly.pdbx_strand_id
1 'polypeptide(L)'
;LIAAGEYPTPVPHAHVVTTTTHKTLAGPRGGLILSNAGEDMYKKLNSAVFPGGQGGPLMHVIAGKAVAFKEAMEPEFKAYQARVVKNAKAMVGQFQERGYKIVSNGT
;
A
#
# COMPACT_ATOMS: atom_id res chain seq x y z
N LEU A 1 -0.42 -5.80 2.77
CA LEU A 1 -1.73 -6.45 3.00
C LEU A 1 -2.53 -6.62 1.70
N ILE A 2 -3.04 -5.57 1.06
CA ILE A 2 -3.84 -5.69 -0.19
C ILE A 2 -3.09 -6.45 -1.29
N ALA A 3 -1.82 -6.10 -1.56
CA ALA A 3 -0.99 -6.79 -2.56
C ALA A 3 -0.82 -8.31 -2.30
N ALA A 4 -0.94 -8.74 -1.03
CA ALA A 4 -0.87 -10.14 -0.63
C ALA A 4 -2.24 -10.82 -0.49
N GLY A 5 -3.35 -10.09 -0.71
CA GLY A 5 -4.71 -10.60 -0.54
C GLY A 5 -5.18 -10.70 0.91
N GLU A 6 -4.44 -10.16 1.88
CA GLU A 6 -4.78 -10.19 3.32
C GLU A 6 -5.81 -9.12 3.72
N TYR A 7 -6.17 -8.21 2.81
CA TYR A 7 -7.16 -7.15 3.04
C TYR A 7 -7.89 -6.84 1.72
N PRO A 8 -9.20 -6.54 1.75
CA PRO A 8 -9.97 -6.26 0.54
C PRO A 8 -9.38 -5.10 -0.26
N THR A 9 -9.43 -5.22 -1.59
CA THR A 9 -8.95 -4.18 -2.50
C THR A 9 -10.00 -3.07 -2.67
N PRO A 10 -9.63 -1.78 -2.60
CA PRO A 10 -10.53 -0.68 -2.88
C PRO A 10 -10.71 -0.40 -4.39
N VAL A 11 -9.86 -1.00 -5.24
CA VAL A 11 -9.80 -0.72 -6.69
C VAL A 11 -11.15 -0.90 -7.41
N PRO A 12 -12.00 -1.90 -7.09
CA PRO A 12 -13.31 -2.03 -7.73
C PRO A 12 -14.31 -0.91 -7.39
N HIS A 13 -14.07 -0.14 -6.33
CA HIS A 13 -15.03 0.83 -5.79
C HIS A 13 -14.56 2.28 -5.92
N ALA A 14 -13.24 2.51 -5.93
CA ALA A 14 -12.66 3.84 -5.93
C ALA A 14 -12.19 4.24 -7.33
N HIS A 15 -12.59 5.43 -7.78
CA HIS A 15 -12.10 6.03 -9.03
C HIS A 15 -10.59 6.29 -9.01
N VAL A 16 -10.03 6.62 -7.84
CA VAL A 16 -8.61 6.90 -7.62
C VAL A 16 -8.17 6.26 -6.31
N VAL A 17 -7.04 5.56 -6.34
CA VAL A 17 -6.38 4.96 -5.16
C VAL A 17 -4.95 5.45 -5.12
N THR A 18 -4.58 6.12 -4.03
CA THR A 18 -3.20 6.54 -3.78
C THR A 18 -2.55 5.67 -2.71
N THR A 19 -1.25 5.40 -2.84
CA THR A 19 -0.52 4.63 -1.82
C THR A 19 0.94 5.06 -1.74
N THR A 20 1.56 4.80 -0.59
CA THR A 20 3.01 4.90 -0.41
C THR A 20 3.68 3.55 -0.61
N THR A 21 4.88 3.52 -1.19
CA THR A 21 5.58 2.27 -1.51
C THR A 21 6.42 1.69 -0.37
N HIS A 22 6.66 2.43 0.72
CA HIS A 22 7.63 2.06 1.78
C HIS A 22 7.04 1.47 3.06
N LYS A 23 5.71 1.46 3.21
CA LYS A 23 5.05 0.94 4.42
C LYS A 23 4.93 -0.58 4.34
N THR A 24 3.71 -1.10 4.41
CA THR A 24 3.47 -2.55 4.31
C THR A 24 3.84 -3.11 2.94
N LEU A 25 4.08 -2.29 1.91
CA LEU A 25 4.60 -2.72 0.61
C LEU A 25 6.13 -2.94 0.60
N ALA A 26 6.85 -2.53 1.65
CA ALA A 26 8.27 -2.78 1.88
C ALA A 26 9.26 -2.29 0.78
N GLY A 27 8.84 -1.36 -0.08
CA GLY A 27 9.69 -0.76 -1.11
C GLY A 27 10.38 0.55 -0.69
N PRO A 28 10.96 1.30 -1.64
CA PRO A 28 11.59 2.58 -1.34
C PRO A 28 10.56 3.68 -1.03
N ARG A 29 11.02 4.81 -0.48
CA ARG A 29 10.17 5.99 -0.24
C ARG A 29 9.66 6.55 -1.56
N GLY A 30 8.34 6.55 -1.73
CA GLY A 30 7.65 7.12 -2.89
C GLY A 30 6.15 6.89 -2.81
N GLY A 31 5.44 7.33 -3.85
CA GLY A 31 3.99 7.15 -4.00
C GLY A 31 3.59 6.55 -5.35
N LEU A 32 2.34 6.10 -5.42
CA LEU A 32 1.62 5.70 -6.63
C LEU A 32 0.23 6.36 -6.63
N ILE A 33 -0.24 6.68 -7.82
CA ILE A 33 -1.62 7.09 -8.09
C ILE A 33 -2.17 6.08 -9.10
N LEU A 34 -3.17 5.30 -8.68
CA LEU A 34 -3.85 4.31 -9.50
C LEU A 34 -5.26 4.81 -9.80
N SER A 35 -5.76 4.55 -11.00
CA SER A 35 -7.13 4.90 -11.37
C SER A 35 -7.67 3.87 -12.37
N ASN A 36 -8.97 3.61 -12.31
CA ASN A 36 -9.72 2.86 -13.31
C ASN A 36 -10.81 3.72 -13.98
N ALA A 37 -10.75 5.05 -13.82
CA ALA A 37 -11.79 5.99 -14.23
C ALA A 37 -11.61 6.55 -15.66
N GLY A 38 -10.86 5.83 -16.50
CA GLY A 38 -10.69 6.14 -17.93
C GLY A 38 -9.70 7.25 -18.26
N GLU A 39 -9.51 7.46 -19.57
CA GLU A 39 -8.47 8.32 -20.15
C GLU A 39 -8.50 9.78 -19.68
N ASP A 40 -9.69 10.36 -19.51
CA ASP A 40 -9.81 11.75 -19.06
C ASP A 40 -9.28 11.93 -17.63
N MET A 41 -9.50 10.94 -16.76
CA MET A 41 -8.91 10.94 -15.43
C MET A 41 -7.40 10.74 -15.51
N TYR A 42 -6.91 9.83 -16.36
CA TYR A 42 -5.48 9.59 -16.51
C TYR A 42 -4.73 10.84 -16.96
N LYS A 43 -5.27 11.58 -17.94
CA LYS A 43 -4.71 12.86 -18.39
C LYS A 43 -4.65 13.88 -17.26
N LYS A 44 -5.74 14.07 -16.52
CA LYS A 44 -5.80 15.00 -15.38
C LYS A 44 -4.76 14.65 -14.32
N LEU A 45 -4.65 13.38 -13.94
CA LEU A 45 -3.70 12.92 -12.93
C LEU A 45 -2.25 13.07 -13.39
N ASN A 46 -1.94 12.68 -14.64
CA ASN A 46 -0.61 12.81 -15.20
C ASN A 46 -0.18 14.28 -15.29
N SER A 47 -1.05 15.17 -15.81
CA SER A 47 -0.78 16.61 -15.88
C SER A 47 -0.61 17.25 -14.50
N ALA A 48 -1.36 16.79 -13.50
CA ALA A 48 -1.21 17.26 -12.11
C ALA A 48 0.14 16.86 -11.50
N VAL A 49 0.70 15.69 -11.88
CA VAL A 49 2.05 15.29 -11.46
C VAL A 49 3.10 16.10 -12.22
N PHE A 50 3.07 16.08 -13.56
CA PHE A 50 3.96 16.84 -14.42
C PHE A 50 3.17 17.40 -15.61
N PRO A 51 3.24 18.71 -15.90
CA PRO A 51 4.14 19.71 -15.30
C PRO A 51 3.59 20.37 -14.01
N GLY A 52 2.50 19.87 -13.43
CA GLY A 52 1.82 20.54 -12.32
C GLY A 52 2.61 20.62 -11.00
N GLY A 53 2.78 19.50 -10.31
CA GLY A 53 3.33 19.47 -8.94
C GLY A 53 4.79 19.05 -8.83
N GLN A 54 5.38 18.50 -9.89
CA GLN A 54 6.75 17.96 -9.89
C GLN A 54 7.49 18.32 -11.18
N GLY A 55 8.82 18.28 -11.10
CA GLY A 55 9.73 18.39 -12.25
C GLY A 55 10.24 17.01 -12.69
N GLY A 56 11.56 16.86 -12.74
CA GLY A 56 12.21 15.61 -13.18
C GLY A 56 11.92 14.42 -12.26
N PRO A 57 11.65 13.22 -12.80
CA PRO A 57 11.36 12.03 -12.01
C PRO A 57 12.62 11.47 -11.32
N LEU A 58 12.44 10.90 -10.12
CA LEU A 58 13.51 10.21 -9.40
C LEU A 58 13.68 8.77 -9.92
N MET A 59 14.40 8.60 -11.02
CA MET A 59 14.53 7.31 -11.72
C MET A 59 15.11 6.19 -10.84
N HIS A 60 16.04 6.50 -9.93
CA HIS A 60 16.59 5.54 -8.97
C HIS A 60 15.50 5.01 -8.00
N VAL A 61 14.56 5.86 -7.59
CA VAL A 61 13.41 5.43 -6.79
C VAL A 61 12.44 4.58 -7.62
N ILE A 62 12.21 4.95 -8.88
CA ILE A 62 11.36 4.18 -9.80
C ILE A 62 11.92 2.76 -10.00
N ALA A 63 13.24 2.63 -10.18
CA ALA A 63 13.89 1.33 -10.26
C ALA A 63 13.69 0.50 -8.97
N GLY A 64 13.88 1.12 -7.79
CA GLY A 64 13.63 0.44 -6.52
C GLY A 64 12.17 0.01 -6.32
N LYS A 65 11.20 0.78 -6.83
CA LYS A 65 9.78 0.39 -6.81
C LYS A 65 9.53 -0.86 -7.65
N ALA A 66 10.18 -0.96 -8.82
CA ALA A 66 10.05 -2.13 -9.69
C ALA A 66 10.53 -3.41 -8.99
N VAL A 67 11.66 -3.34 -8.28
CA VAL A 67 12.17 -4.45 -7.45
C VAL A 67 11.16 -4.81 -6.37
N ALA A 68 10.66 -3.83 -5.61
CA ALA A 68 9.69 -4.07 -4.55
C ALA A 68 8.37 -4.68 -5.07
N PHE A 69 7.92 -4.30 -6.28
CA PHE A 69 6.72 -4.91 -6.88
C PHE A 69 6.95 -6.35 -7.27
N LYS A 70 8.14 -6.69 -7.77
CA LYS A 70 8.52 -8.08 -8.02
C LYS A 70 8.47 -8.89 -6.73
N GLU A 71 9.16 -8.42 -5.69
CA GLU A 71 9.18 -9.08 -4.37
C GLU A 71 7.76 -9.24 -3.80
N ALA A 72 6.88 -8.24 -3.98
CA ALA A 72 5.51 -8.28 -3.51
C ALA A 72 4.63 -9.33 -4.22
N MET A 73 5.04 -9.83 -5.40
CA MET A 73 4.36 -10.91 -6.12
C MET A 73 4.84 -12.31 -5.70
N GLU A 74 5.94 -12.40 -4.93
CA GLU A 74 6.50 -13.69 -4.52
C GLU A 74 5.69 -14.34 -3.38
N PRO A 75 5.59 -15.68 -3.33
CA PRO A 75 4.86 -16.40 -2.27
C PRO A 75 5.30 -16.04 -0.85
N GLU A 76 6.60 -15.79 -0.66
CA GLU A 76 7.21 -15.42 0.62
C GLU A 76 6.65 -14.09 1.14
N PHE A 77 6.33 -13.16 0.25
CA PHE A 77 5.73 -11.90 0.63
C PHE A 77 4.30 -12.09 1.14
N LYS A 78 3.53 -12.99 0.53
CA LYS A 78 2.20 -13.36 1.04
C LYS A 78 2.29 -13.98 2.44
N ALA A 79 3.21 -14.93 2.63
CA ALA A 79 3.46 -15.53 3.94
C ALA A 79 3.90 -14.50 4.99
N TYR A 80 4.75 -13.55 4.59
CA TYR A 80 5.17 -12.43 5.44
C TYR A 80 3.96 -11.57 5.88
N GLN A 81 3.07 -11.22 4.96
CA GLN A 81 1.91 -10.37 5.26
C GLN A 81 0.87 -11.08 6.13
N ALA A 82 0.64 -12.38 5.93
CA ALA A 82 -0.20 -13.18 6.82
C ALA A 82 0.35 -13.17 8.26
N ARG A 83 1.67 -13.25 8.42
CA ARG A 83 2.34 -13.11 9.73
C ARG A 83 2.14 -11.73 10.34
N VAL A 84 2.15 -10.65 9.55
CA VAL A 84 1.87 -9.29 10.05
C VAL A 84 0.49 -9.22 10.69
N VAL A 85 -0.55 -9.74 10.02
CA VAL A 85 -1.92 -9.78 10.56
C VAL A 85 -2.01 -10.64 11.82
N LYS A 86 -1.41 -11.84 11.80
CA LYS A 86 -1.38 -12.74 12.96
C LYS A 86 -0.74 -12.08 14.18
N ASN A 87 0.40 -11.42 13.99
CA ASN A 87 1.14 -10.78 15.08
C ASN A 87 0.39 -9.56 15.63
N ALA A 88 -0.28 -8.77 14.78
CA ALA A 88 -1.11 -7.66 15.23
C ALA A 88 -2.26 -8.13 16.14
N LYS A 89 -2.94 -9.22 15.77
CA LYS A 89 -4.00 -9.84 16.58
C LYS A 89 -3.49 -10.36 17.92
N ALA A 90 -2.33 -11.04 17.92
CA ALA A 90 -1.70 -11.50 19.15
C ALA A 90 -1.35 -10.34 20.10
N MET A 91 -0.82 -9.24 19.56
CA MET A 91 -0.53 -8.03 20.32
C MET A 91 -1.79 -7.42 20.94
N VAL A 92 -2.88 -7.30 20.17
CA VAL A 92 -4.17 -6.80 20.69
C VAL A 92 -4.70 -7.69 21.82
N GLY A 93 -4.62 -9.01 21.69
CA GLY A 93 -5.01 -9.94 22.74
C GLY A 93 -4.24 -9.71 24.05
N GLN A 94 -2.91 -9.54 23.95
CA GLN A 94 -2.07 -9.25 25.11
C GLN A 94 -2.40 -7.92 25.78
N PHE A 95 -2.77 -6.90 25.00
CA PHE A 95 -3.18 -5.61 25.57
C PHE A 95 -4.54 -5.69 26.27
N GLN A 96 -5.49 -6.43 25.71
CA GLN A 96 -6.80 -6.65 26.32
C GLN A 96 -6.70 -7.46 27.62
N GLU A 97 -5.87 -8.52 27.65
CA GLU A 97 -5.60 -9.31 28.87
C GLU A 97 -5.04 -8.45 30.01
N ARG A 98 -4.27 -7.41 29.68
CA ARG A 98 -3.69 -6.46 30.64
C ARG A 98 -4.62 -5.31 31.02
N GLY A 99 -5.88 -5.33 30.57
CA GLY A 99 -6.88 -4.32 30.88
C GLY A 99 -6.76 -3.02 30.07
N TYR A 100 -5.96 -2.98 29.00
CA TYR A 100 -5.90 -1.82 28.11
C TYR A 100 -7.11 -1.82 27.17
N LYS A 101 -7.70 -0.63 26.99
CA LYS A 101 -8.78 -0.42 26.02
C LYS A 101 -8.21 -0.22 24.62
N ILE A 102 -8.62 -1.06 23.68
CA ILE A 102 -8.29 -0.96 22.25
C ILE A 102 -9.48 -0.39 21.49
N VAL A 103 -9.25 0.64 20.67
CA VAL A 103 -10.30 1.22 19.83
C VAL A 103 -10.86 0.13 18.91
N SER A 104 -12.20 0.04 18.81
CA SER A 104 -12.92 -1.01 18.07
C SER A 104 -12.74 -2.45 18.58
N ASN A 105 -12.08 -2.64 19.73
CA ASN A 105 -11.84 -3.93 20.40
C ASN A 105 -11.08 -4.97 19.54
N GLY A 106 -10.38 -4.54 18.48
CA GLY A 106 -9.73 -5.46 17.55
C GLY A 106 -8.77 -4.78 16.58
N THR A 107 -8.27 -5.57 15.63
CA THR A 107 -7.45 -5.13 14.49
C THR A 107 -7.50 -6.14 13.34
#